data_AF-A0A538FXV7-F1
#
_entry.id   AF-A0A538FXV7-F1
#
_cell.length_a   1.000
_cell.length_b   1.000
_cell.length_c   1.000
_cell.angle_alpha   90.00
_cell.angle_beta   90.00
_cell.angle_gamma   90.00
#
_symmetry.space_group_name_H-M   'P 1'
#
loop_
_entity.id
_entity.type
_entity.pdbx_description
1 polymer ?
#
loop_
_entity_poly.entity_id
_entity_poly.type
_entity_poly.pdbx_seq_one_letter_code
_entity_poly.pdbx_strand_id
1 'polypeptide(L)'
;MKQLRVLEQPCCAPGAPPLAKGSAQALADRFKALSDPARVSIVNLIAGRSQLCTCQLTAPLGLSQPTVSHHLRVLREAGLIEVALKRGTMTFYRLVPEAMEQLAFAIGGGPAPAGVLVTRERAAAW
;
A
#
# COMPACT_ATOMS: atom_id res chain seq x y z
N MET A 1 -11.98 17.59 44.66
CA MET A 1 -11.99 18.07 43.26
C MET A 1 -11.46 16.93 42.40
N LYS A 2 -12.33 16.23 41.65
CA LYS A 2 -11.97 15.02 40.90
C LYS A 2 -11.52 15.46 39.51
N GLN A 3 -10.22 15.41 39.28
CA GLN A 3 -9.61 15.80 38.01
C GLN A 3 -10.01 14.76 36.95
N LEU A 4 -10.85 15.17 36.01
CA LEU A 4 -11.16 14.36 34.83
C LEU A 4 -9.93 14.38 33.92
N ARG A 5 -9.28 13.23 33.73
CA ARG A 5 -8.26 13.05 32.70
C ARG A 5 -8.89 13.39 31.35
N VAL A 6 -8.45 14.49 30.74
CA VAL A 6 -8.67 14.73 29.32
C VAL A 6 -7.98 13.59 28.59
N LEU A 7 -8.75 12.80 27.83
CA LEU A 7 -8.16 11.85 26.90
C LEU A 7 -7.49 12.70 25.81
N GLU A 8 -6.17 12.88 25.88
CA GLU A 8 -5.37 13.53 24.83
C GLU A 8 -5.36 12.73 23.52
N GLN A 9 -6.07 11.60 23.47
CA GLN A 9 -6.28 10.85 22.25
C GLN A 9 -7.50 11.41 21.54
N PRO A 10 -7.36 12.03 20.36
CA PRO A 10 -8.50 12.35 19.53
C PRO A 10 -9.28 11.06 19.29
N CYS A 11 -10.44 10.97 19.92
CA CYS A 11 -11.30 9.79 19.93
C CYS A 11 -11.84 9.39 18.54
N CYS A 12 -11.44 10.12 17.49
CA CYS A 12 -11.80 9.87 16.10
C CYS A 12 -10.65 10.06 15.11
N ALA A 13 -9.39 10.26 15.55
CA ALA A 13 -8.30 10.32 14.58
C ALA A 13 -7.92 8.90 14.12
N PRO A 14 -7.61 8.71 12.83
CA PRO A 14 -7.17 7.42 12.30
C PRO A 14 -5.88 6.86 12.95
N GLY A 15 -5.22 7.63 13.83
CA GLY A 15 -4.17 7.11 14.71
C GLY A 15 -2.84 6.82 14.03
N ALA A 16 -2.63 7.29 12.79
CA ALA A 16 -1.35 7.17 12.11
C ALA A 16 -0.27 8.00 12.83
N PRO A 17 0.89 7.41 13.20
CA PRO A 17 1.99 8.17 13.78
C PRO A 17 2.63 9.11 12.74
N PRO A 18 3.37 10.13 13.18
CA PRO A 18 4.19 10.95 12.28
C PRO A 18 5.11 10.08 11.42
N LEU A 19 5.20 10.41 10.13
CA LEU A 19 6.08 9.71 9.19
C LEU A 19 7.55 9.99 9.53
N ALA A 20 8.39 8.94 9.47
CA ALA A 20 9.84 9.09 9.61
C ALA A 20 10.41 9.98 8.49
N LYS A 21 11.45 10.75 8.78
CA LYS A 21 12.13 11.61 7.80
C LYS A 21 12.56 10.79 6.57
N GLY A 22 12.16 11.21 5.38
CA GLY A 22 12.44 10.53 4.11
C GLY A 22 11.41 9.48 3.67
N SER A 23 10.55 8.99 4.57
CA SER A 23 9.50 8.00 4.22
C SER A 23 8.34 8.60 3.43
N ALA A 24 8.09 9.91 3.60
CA ALA A 24 7.00 10.61 2.93
C ALA A 24 7.11 10.58 1.40
N GLN A 25 8.34 10.69 0.84
CA GLN A 25 8.52 10.67 -0.61
C GLN A 25 8.23 9.27 -1.18
N ALA A 26 8.77 8.22 -0.58
CA ALA A 26 8.51 6.84 -1.00
C ALA A 26 7.01 6.49 -0.92
N LEU A 27 6.33 6.98 0.11
CA LEU A 27 4.89 6.82 0.27
C LEU A 27 4.10 7.61 -0.79
N ALA A 28 4.52 8.84 -1.09
CA ALA A 28 3.92 9.66 -2.14
C ALA A 28 4.05 9.00 -3.53
N ASP A 29 5.19 8.39 -3.83
CA ASP A 29 5.41 7.67 -5.09
C ASP A 29 4.47 6.46 -5.22
N ARG A 30 4.22 5.74 -4.12
CA ARG A 30 3.24 4.66 -4.07
C ARG A 30 1.80 5.16 -4.24
N PHE A 31 1.42 6.24 -3.55
CA PHE A 31 0.11 6.84 -3.75
C PHE A 31 -0.10 7.37 -5.17
N LYS A 32 0.94 7.95 -5.77
CA LYS A 32 0.94 8.36 -7.18
C LYS A 32 0.74 7.16 -8.12
N ALA A 33 1.39 6.03 -7.82
CA ALA A 33 1.13 4.78 -8.52
C ALA A 33 -0.28 4.21 -8.28
N LEU A 34 -1.03 4.68 -7.28
CA LEU A 34 -2.44 4.33 -7.08
C LEU A 34 -3.43 5.41 -7.55
N SER A 35 -2.97 6.58 -8.00
CA SER A 35 -3.86 7.68 -8.45
C SER A 35 -4.54 7.46 -9.81
N ASP A 36 -4.64 6.21 -10.27
CA ASP A 36 -5.25 5.85 -11.56
C ASP A 36 -6.28 4.73 -11.35
N PRO A 37 -7.52 4.89 -11.86
CA PRO A 37 -8.59 3.93 -11.62
C PRO A 37 -8.30 2.50 -12.09
N ALA A 38 -7.58 2.34 -13.21
CA ALA A 38 -7.22 1.02 -13.72
C ALA A 38 -6.20 0.35 -12.80
N ARG A 39 -5.23 1.12 -12.27
CA ARG A 39 -4.24 0.59 -11.31
C ARG A 39 -4.89 0.18 -9.98
N VAL A 40 -5.83 0.98 -9.46
CA VAL A 40 -6.63 0.60 -8.27
C VAL A 40 -7.39 -0.69 -8.53
N SER A 41 -8.02 -0.81 -9.70
CA SER A 41 -8.78 -2.01 -10.08
C SER A 41 -7.89 -3.24 -10.20
N ILE A 42 -6.69 -3.12 -10.79
CA ILE A 42 -5.69 -4.20 -10.85
C ILE A 42 -5.30 -4.65 -9.44
N VAL A 43 -4.94 -3.71 -8.56
CA VAL A 43 -4.55 -4.04 -7.17
C VAL A 43 -5.68 -4.74 -6.45
N ASN A 44 -6.92 -4.26 -6.57
CA ASN A 44 -8.10 -4.90 -5.97
C ASN A 44 -8.35 -6.32 -6.51
N LEU A 45 -8.22 -6.52 -7.83
CA LEU A 45 -8.36 -7.85 -8.46
C LEU A 45 -7.29 -8.83 -7.96
N ILE A 46 -6.04 -8.37 -7.87
CA ILE A 46 -4.95 -9.19 -7.32
C ILE A 46 -5.19 -9.46 -5.84
N ALA A 47 -5.64 -8.48 -5.04
CA ALA A 47 -5.95 -8.65 -3.62
C ALA A 47 -7.04 -9.71 -3.36
N GLY A 48 -8.05 -9.77 -4.23
CA GLY A 48 -9.11 -10.78 -4.15
C GLY A 48 -8.69 -12.18 -4.60
N ARG A 49 -7.43 -12.36 -5.00
CA ARG A 49 -6.82 -13.62 -5.46
C ARG A 49 -5.42 -13.74 -4.84
N SER A 50 -4.70 -14.82 -5.10
CA SER A 50 -3.30 -14.92 -4.66
C SER A 50 -2.32 -14.34 -5.68
N GLN A 51 -2.61 -14.53 -6.98
CA GLN A 51 -1.81 -14.04 -8.09
C GLN A 51 -2.61 -14.05 -9.40
N LEU A 52 -2.29 -13.16 -10.32
CA LEU A 52 -2.94 -13.06 -11.64
C LEU A 52 -1.93 -12.83 -12.76
N CYS A 53 -2.17 -13.40 -13.94
CA CYS A 53 -1.42 -13.06 -15.15
C CYS A 53 -1.98 -11.81 -15.84
N THR A 54 -1.17 -11.17 -16.69
CA THR A 54 -1.62 -10.07 -17.57
C THR A 54 -2.87 -10.45 -18.38
N CYS A 55 -2.92 -11.69 -18.88
CA CYS A 55 -4.05 -12.25 -19.61
C CYS A 55 -5.36 -12.31 -18.83
N GLN A 56 -5.30 -12.46 -17.50
CA GLN A 56 -6.47 -12.52 -16.63
C GLN A 56 -6.96 -11.13 -16.24
N LEU A 57 -6.16 -10.09 -16.50
CA LEU A 57 -6.47 -8.70 -16.15
C LEU A 57 -7.10 -7.93 -17.32
N THR A 58 -6.82 -8.30 -18.57
CA THR A 58 -7.33 -7.57 -19.74
C THR A 58 -8.85 -7.60 -19.85
N ALA A 59 -9.47 -8.79 -19.76
CA ALA A 59 -10.92 -8.93 -19.91
C ALA A 59 -11.72 -8.23 -18.80
N PRO A 60 -11.42 -8.40 -17.49
CA PRO A 60 -12.16 -7.70 -16.43
C PRO A 60 -12.05 -6.17 -16.49
N LEU A 61 -10.95 -5.64 -17.04
CA LEU A 61 -10.71 -4.20 -17.13
C LEU A 61 -11.18 -3.59 -18.46
N GLY A 62 -11.51 -4.40 -19.46
CA GLY A 62 -11.78 -3.92 -20.81
C GLY A 62 -10.58 -3.23 -21.47
N LEU A 63 -9.36 -3.59 -21.07
CA LEU A 63 -8.12 -2.95 -21.52
C LEU A 63 -7.27 -3.88 -22.39
N SER A 64 -6.51 -3.28 -23.30
CA SER A 64 -5.54 -4.00 -24.12
C SER A 64 -4.37 -4.55 -23.28
N GLN A 65 -3.73 -5.63 -23.73
CA GLN A 65 -2.56 -6.20 -23.05
C GLN A 65 -1.39 -5.20 -22.94
N PRO A 66 -1.05 -4.37 -23.95
CA PRO A 66 -0.04 -3.32 -23.80
C PRO A 66 -0.38 -2.33 -22.69
N THR A 67 -1.64 -1.90 -22.58
CA THR A 67 -2.10 -0.97 -21.53
C THR A 67 -1.95 -1.60 -20.14
N VAL A 68 -2.42 -2.84 -19.96
CA VAL A 68 -2.27 -3.56 -18.68
C VAL A 68 -0.80 -3.77 -18.33
N SER A 69 0.04 -4.12 -19.31
CA SER A 69 1.48 -4.29 -19.10
C SER A 69 2.16 -3.00 -18.63
N HIS A 70 1.75 -1.86 -19.19
CA HIS A 70 2.22 -0.56 -18.73
C HIS A 70 1.84 -0.30 -17.27
N HIS A 71 0.59 -0.54 -16.89
CA HIS A 71 0.13 -0.39 -15.51
C HIS A 71 0.86 -1.32 -14.52
N LEU A 72 1.08 -2.58 -14.90
CA LEU A 72 1.83 -3.55 -14.09
C LEU A 72 3.29 -3.11 -13.90
N ARG A 73 3.92 -2.53 -14.93
CA ARG A 73 5.27 -1.98 -14.82
C ARG A 73 5.31 -0.83 -13.79
N VAL A 74 4.39 0.12 -13.87
CA VAL A 74 4.31 1.25 -12.92
C VAL A 74 4.09 0.76 -11.48
N LEU A 75 3.17 -0.20 -11.28
CA LEU A 75 2.91 -0.78 -9.96
C LEU A 75 4.13 -1.54 -9.40
N ARG A 76 4.88 -2.22 -10.27
CA ARG A 76 6.11 -2.94 -9.89
C ARG A 76 7.24 -1.98 -9.54
N GLU A 77 7.42 -0.91 -10.32
CA GLU A 77 8.41 0.14 -10.06
C GLU A 77 8.12 0.86 -8.73
N ALA A 78 6.85 1.02 -8.37
CA ALA A 78 6.43 1.53 -7.05
C ALA A 78 6.56 0.51 -5.90
N GLY A 79 6.95 -0.74 -6.19
CA GLY A 79 7.09 -1.80 -5.19
C GLY A 79 5.77 -2.30 -4.60
N LEU A 80 4.64 -2.08 -5.28
CA LEU A 80 3.32 -2.52 -4.81
C LEU A 80 3.00 -3.96 -5.21
N ILE A 81 3.58 -4.40 -6.33
CA ILE A 81 3.43 -5.75 -6.85
C ILE A 81 4.79 -6.33 -7.22
N GLU A 82 4.87 -7.65 -7.24
CA GLU A 82 6.05 -8.39 -7.69
C GLU A 82 5.67 -9.57 -8.57
N VAL A 83 6.66 -10.12 -9.28
CA VAL A 83 6.47 -11.35 -10.06
C VAL A 83 6.46 -12.53 -9.10
N ALA A 84 5.31 -13.20 -8.98
CA ALA A 84 5.13 -14.36 -8.12
C ALA A 84 5.80 -15.60 -8.71
N LEU A 85 5.54 -15.87 -10.00
CA LEU A 85 6.11 -16.99 -10.74
C LEU A 85 5.96 -16.80 -12.26
N LYS A 86 6.76 -17.56 -13.00
CA LYS A 86 6.67 -17.67 -14.47
C LYS A 86 6.34 -19.11 -14.86
N ARG A 87 5.38 -19.27 -15.78
CA ARG A 87 4.97 -20.56 -16.36
C ARG A 87 4.93 -20.43 -17.87
N GLY A 88 5.96 -20.93 -18.54
CA GLY A 88 6.15 -20.73 -19.98
C GLY A 88 6.21 -19.24 -20.30
N THR A 89 5.31 -18.78 -21.17
CA THR A 89 5.20 -17.36 -21.56
C THR A 89 4.38 -16.51 -20.57
N MET A 90 3.70 -17.14 -19.61
CA MET A 90 2.85 -16.44 -18.64
C MET A 90 3.67 -15.99 -17.44
N THR A 91 3.53 -14.72 -17.08
CA THR A 91 4.06 -14.14 -15.83
C THR A 91 2.90 -13.82 -14.91
N PHE A 92 2.97 -14.29 -13.67
CA PHE A 92 1.96 -14.04 -12.63
C PHE A 92 2.48 -12.99 -11.66
N TYR A 93 1.59 -12.09 -11.24
CA TYR A 93 1.86 -10.99 -10.33
C TYR A 93 1.09 -11.18 -9.03
N ARG A 94 1.73 -10.82 -7.91
CA ARG A 94 1.11 -10.76 -6.58
C ARG A 94 1.38 -9.41 -5.92
N LEU A 95 0.57 -9.05 -4.93
CA LEU A 95 0.86 -7.89 -4.09
C LEU A 95 2.06 -8.16 -3.20
N VAL A 96 2.80 -7.11 -2.87
CA VAL A 96 3.81 -7.14 -1.80
C VAL A 96 3.09 -6.81 -0.49
N PRO A 97 2.90 -7.78 0.44
CA PRO A 97 2.11 -7.58 1.64
C PRO A 97 2.60 -6.41 2.49
N GLU A 98 3.91 -6.29 2.66
CA GLU A 98 4.55 -5.25 3.47
C GLU A 98 4.27 -3.85 2.89
N ALA A 99 4.18 -3.73 1.56
CA ALA A 99 3.86 -2.45 0.92
C ALA A 99 2.40 -2.05 1.15
N MET A 100 1.49 -3.01 1.19
CA MET A 100 0.06 -2.78 1.49
C MET A 100 -0.15 -2.38 2.95
N GLU A 101 0.52 -3.07 3.87
CA GLU A 101 0.49 -2.73 5.30
C GLU A 101 1.03 -1.32 5.55
N GLN A 102 2.14 -0.95 4.91
CA GLN A 102 2.71 0.39 5.02
C GLN A 102 1.76 1.48 4.50
N LEU A 103 1.08 1.24 3.36
CA LEU A 103 0.10 2.18 2.82
C LEU A 103 -1.09 2.36 3.75
N ALA A 104 -1.66 1.25 4.24
CA ALA A 104 -2.79 1.28 5.14
C ALA A 104 -2.41 2.00 6.45
N PHE A 105 -1.30 1.60 7.08
CA PHE A 105 -0.85 2.16 8.35
C PHE A 105 -0.56 3.66 8.27
N ALA A 106 0.02 4.13 7.17
CA ALA A 106 0.36 5.53 7.00
C ALA A 106 -0.85 6.48 6.96
N ILE A 107 -2.03 5.96 6.63
CA ILE A 107 -3.31 6.70 6.69
C ILE A 107 -4.20 6.23 7.85
N GLY A 108 -3.66 5.41 8.74
CA GLY A 108 -4.31 4.91 9.97
C GLY A 108 -5.25 3.72 9.77
N GLY A 109 -5.12 3.01 8.66
CA GLY A 109 -5.73 1.71 8.46
C GLY A 109 -4.82 0.59 8.97
N GLY A 110 -5.24 -0.12 10.02
CA GLY A 110 -4.63 -1.40 10.40
C GLY A 110 -3.45 -1.33 11.40
N PRO A 111 -2.92 -2.51 11.79
CA PRO A 111 -1.83 -2.62 12.76
C PRO A 111 -0.51 -2.10 12.18
N ALA A 112 0.42 -1.71 13.06
CA ALA A 112 1.76 -1.26 12.65
C ALA A 112 2.46 -2.35 11.82
N PRO A 113 3.00 -2.03 10.63
CA PRO A 113 3.67 -3.00 9.78
C PRO A 113 4.92 -3.53 10.48
N ALA A 114 5.19 -4.83 10.33
CA ALA A 114 6.38 -5.45 10.86
C ALA A 114 7.63 -4.90 10.14
N GLY A 115 8.25 -3.85 10.69
CA GLY A 115 9.45 -3.23 10.13
C GLY A 115 9.45 -1.71 10.08
N VAL A 116 8.33 -1.02 10.36
CA VAL A 116 8.37 0.42 10.62
C VAL A 116 8.84 0.61 12.07
N LEU A 117 10.11 0.96 12.22
CA LEU A 117 10.60 1.59 13.43
C LEU A 117 9.90 2.95 13.54
N VAL A 118 8.71 2.97 14.14
CA VAL A 118 8.14 4.20 14.67
C VAL A 118 9.21 4.76 15.58
N THR A 119 9.79 5.91 15.21
CA THR A 119 10.71 6.61 16.09
C THR A 119 9.93 6.87 17.36
N ARG A 120 10.22 6.13 18.42
CA ARG A 120 9.86 6.53 19.78
C ARG A 120 10.64 7.81 20.02
N GLU A 121 10.10 8.94 19.57
CA GLU A 121 10.49 10.22 20.15
C GLU A 121 10.18 10.06 21.64
N ARG A 122 11.28 9.95 22.41
CA ARG A 122 11.26 10.03 23.86
C ARG A 122 10.31 11.16 24.21
N ALA A 123 9.33 10.86 25.04
CA ALA A 123 8.70 11.83 25.89
C ALA A 123 9.80 12.78 26.39
N ALA A 124 9.82 13.99 25.85
CA ALA A 124 10.58 15.07 26.42
C ALA A 124 9.91 15.33 27.76
N ALA A 125 10.51 14.79 28.81
CA ALA A 125 10.22 15.13 30.19
C ALA A 125 10.37 16.64 30.34
N TRP A 126 9.26 17.32 30.58
CA TRP A 126 9.19 18.65 31.14
C TRP A 126 8.45 18.49 32.47
#